data_AF-A0A0Q7BH18-F1
#
_entry.id   AF-A0A0Q7BH18-F1
#
_cell.length_a   1.000
_cell.length_b   1.000
_cell.length_c   1.000
_cell.angle_alpha   90.00
_cell.angle_beta   90.00
_cell.angle_gamma   90.00
#
_symmetry.space_group_name_H-M   'P 1'
#
loop_
_entity.id
_entity.type
_entity.pdbx_description
1 polymer ?
#
loop_
_entity_poly.entity_id
_entity_poly.type
_entity_poly.pdbx_seq_one_letter_code
_entity_poly.pdbx_strand_id
1 'polypeptide(L)'
;MAVVCAIPGVLGLGLFAVNTWNGAIDTAHVRSQAVATRVASSLDRGFNEYSYLLGQLANRPAVRALNASACDPLIREYPPLHPELTAITLRDLDSNLICTSLANATKTLGPKEAGLAADGARSGAFKVVAVARGEVSGRTVARMVQPVKNAQGVIAAQLLAPLDLRIYGDRILSDLPESIVVSVFDTEGTILMRSRSARAWDGRPVPAALWKVQDRREGRVRAEDVEGVPRIGAYVTVPASHWIVAASMSEAEALGPHRVATMLAASAALLCFFVAVLAAWFIGRNVSVSIERLIEVTGRVMSGGTSARAAEGGPREIRKLIRCLNGVFDRIDARK
;
A
#
# COMPACT_ATOMS: atom_id res chain seq x y z
N MET A 1 -21.27 -12.07 -39.67
CA MET A 1 -22.12 -11.39 -38.67
C MET A 1 -21.74 -11.71 -37.22
N ALA A 2 -21.48 -12.97 -36.84
CA ALA A 2 -21.15 -13.35 -35.45
C ALA A 2 -19.93 -12.60 -34.85
N VAL A 3 -18.91 -12.30 -35.66
CA VAL A 3 -17.71 -11.57 -35.21
C VAL A 3 -18.03 -10.13 -34.80
N VAL A 4 -18.98 -9.46 -35.45
CA VAL A 4 -19.34 -8.05 -35.16
C VAL A 4 -20.09 -7.93 -33.82
N CYS A 5 -20.86 -8.95 -33.43
CA CYS A 5 -21.57 -8.97 -32.15
C CYS A 5 -20.65 -9.25 -30.95
N ALA A 6 -19.47 -9.85 -31.16
CA ALA A 6 -18.54 -10.16 -30.07
C ALA A 6 -17.69 -8.96 -29.63
N ILE A 7 -17.49 -7.97 -30.51
CA ILE A 7 -16.60 -6.82 -30.28
C ILE A 7 -17.01 -5.98 -29.07
N PRO A 8 -18.30 -5.58 -28.88
CA PRO A 8 -18.70 -4.80 -27.71
C PRO A 8 -18.52 -5.54 -26.38
N GLY A 9 -18.71 -6.87 -26.38
CA GLY A 9 -18.53 -7.70 -25.20
C GLY A 9 -17.06 -7.79 -24.78
N VAL A 10 -16.15 -8.01 -25.74
CA VAL A 10 -14.70 -8.06 -25.49
C VAL A 10 -14.17 -6.69 -25.05
N LEU A 11 -14.61 -5.61 -25.70
CA LEU A 11 -14.25 -4.24 -25.30
C LEU A 11 -14.79 -3.90 -23.91
N GLY A 12 -16.04 -4.27 -23.60
CA GLY A 12 -16.65 -4.06 -22.30
C GLY A 12 -15.90 -4.79 -21.18
N LEU A 13 -15.53 -6.05 -21.40
CA LEU A 13 -14.71 -6.82 -20.46
C LEU A 13 -13.31 -6.22 -20.27
N GLY A 14 -12.67 -5.79 -21.36
CA GLY A 14 -11.36 -5.14 -21.32
C GLY A 14 -11.40 -3.85 -20.50
N LEU A 15 -12.38 -2.99 -20.74
CA LEU A 15 -12.58 -1.75 -19.98
C LEU A 15 -12.92 -2.04 -18.51
N PHE A 16 -13.77 -3.01 -18.24
CA PHE A 16 -14.09 -3.43 -16.87
C PHE A 16 -12.83 -3.94 -16.13
N ALA A 17 -12.03 -4.78 -16.77
CA ALA A 17 -10.78 -5.29 -16.18
C ALA A 17 -9.79 -4.16 -15.88
N VAL A 18 -9.58 -3.23 -16.82
CA VAL A 18 -8.67 -2.09 -16.62
C VAL A 18 -9.19 -1.15 -15.52
N ASN A 19 -10.49 -0.83 -15.53
CA ASN A 19 -11.07 0.09 -14.55
C ASN A 19 -11.02 -0.48 -13.13
N THR A 20 -11.38 -1.77 -12.98
CA THR A 20 -11.34 -2.43 -11.67
C THR A 20 -9.90 -2.59 -11.16
N TRP A 21 -8.94 -2.87 -12.04
CA TRP A 21 -7.51 -2.93 -11.71
C TRP A 21 -6.97 -1.59 -11.21
N ASN A 22 -7.25 -0.50 -11.94
CA ASN A 22 -6.82 0.84 -11.53
C ASN A 22 -7.48 1.25 -10.20
N GLY A 23 -8.77 0.94 -10.02
CA GLY A 23 -9.48 1.17 -8.77
C GLY A 23 -8.88 0.40 -7.58
N ALA A 24 -8.39 -0.82 -7.80
CA ALA A 24 -7.69 -1.62 -6.80
C ALA A 24 -6.41 -0.94 -6.32
N ILE A 25 -5.57 -0.50 -7.28
CA ILE A 25 -4.30 0.17 -7.02
C ILE A 25 -4.54 1.50 -6.30
N ASP A 26 -5.52 2.29 -6.74
CA ASP A 26 -5.86 3.55 -6.09
C ASP A 26 -6.37 3.33 -4.67
N THR A 27 -7.21 2.31 -4.46
CA THR A 27 -7.67 1.94 -3.11
C THR A 27 -6.50 1.53 -2.21
N ALA A 28 -5.56 0.75 -2.76
CA ALA A 28 -4.35 0.35 -2.05
C ALA A 28 -3.49 1.56 -1.64
N HIS A 29 -3.31 2.53 -2.54
CA HIS A 29 -2.60 3.78 -2.24
C HIS A 29 -3.32 4.61 -1.18
N VAL A 30 -4.63 4.82 -1.30
CA VAL A 30 -5.41 5.63 -0.33
C VAL A 30 -5.37 5.02 1.07
N ARG A 31 -5.59 3.70 1.18
CA ARG A 31 -5.52 3.00 2.46
C ARG A 31 -4.12 3.06 3.08
N SER A 32 -3.10 2.84 2.26
CA SER A 32 -1.70 2.93 2.70
C SER A 32 -1.34 4.35 3.14
N GLN A 33 -1.73 5.38 2.38
CA GLN A 33 -1.52 6.79 2.74
C GLN A 33 -2.15 7.10 4.10
N ALA A 34 -3.41 6.71 4.32
CA ALA A 34 -4.09 6.97 5.58
C ALA A 34 -3.35 6.34 6.78
N VAL A 35 -2.80 5.13 6.62
CA VAL A 35 -2.00 4.48 7.66
C VAL A 35 -0.64 5.17 7.84
N ALA A 36 0.07 5.48 6.75
CA ALA A 36 1.36 6.17 6.80
C ALA A 36 1.23 7.53 7.49
N THR A 37 0.22 8.34 7.13
CA THR A 37 -0.06 9.63 7.76
C THR A 37 -0.36 9.47 9.26
N ARG A 38 -1.17 8.47 9.65
CA ARG A 38 -1.50 8.22 11.06
C ARG A 38 -0.24 7.92 11.87
N VAL A 39 0.60 7.01 11.39
CA VAL A 39 1.84 6.62 12.08
C VAL A 39 2.83 7.79 12.10
N ALA A 40 3.00 8.51 10.99
CA ALA A 40 3.85 9.70 10.92
C ALA A 40 3.41 10.79 11.90
N SER A 41 2.10 11.06 11.97
CA SER A 41 1.55 12.03 12.93
C SER A 41 1.69 11.56 14.38
N SER A 42 1.63 10.24 14.63
CA SER A 42 1.85 9.70 15.98
C SER A 42 3.30 9.89 16.43
N LEU A 43 4.26 9.62 15.53
CA LEU A 43 5.68 9.86 15.77
C LEU A 43 5.97 11.34 15.99
N ASP A 44 5.44 12.21 15.12
CA ASP A 44 5.63 13.66 15.22
C ASP A 44 5.10 14.20 16.55
N ARG A 45 3.87 13.79 16.95
CA ARG A 45 3.32 14.16 18.26
C ARG A 45 4.19 13.68 19.42
N GLY A 46 4.63 12.42 19.39
CA GLY A 46 5.50 11.88 20.44
C GLY A 46 6.83 12.64 20.55
N PHE A 47 7.48 12.95 19.43
CA PHE A 47 8.70 13.74 19.42
C PHE A 47 8.47 15.16 19.92
N ASN A 48 7.37 15.80 19.55
CA ASN A 48 7.03 17.15 20.02
C ASN A 48 6.71 17.17 21.53
N GLU A 49 6.08 16.12 22.07
CA GLU A 49 5.82 15.97 23.50
C GLU A 49 7.14 15.88 24.30
N TYR A 50 8.07 15.02 23.86
CA TYR A 50 9.40 14.95 24.46
C TYR A 50 10.21 16.22 24.25
N SER A 51 10.08 16.90 23.11
CA SER A 51 10.71 18.20 22.86
C SER A 51 10.26 19.24 23.89
N TYR A 52 8.96 19.30 24.20
CA TYR A 52 8.43 20.21 25.20
C TYR A 52 9.00 19.88 26.59
N LEU A 53 8.97 18.60 26.97
CA LEU A 53 9.46 18.17 28.28
C LEU A 53 10.95 18.42 28.47
N LEU A 54 11.77 18.02 27.49
CA LEU A 54 13.21 18.22 27.55
C LEU A 54 13.55 19.71 27.51
N GLY A 55 12.79 20.53 26.77
CA GLY A 55 12.91 21.98 26.79
C GLY A 55 12.67 22.59 28.17
N GLN A 56 11.65 22.09 28.90
CA GLN A 56 11.41 22.52 30.27
C GLN A 56 12.53 22.08 31.21
N LEU A 57 13.00 20.83 31.09
CA LEU A 57 14.13 20.30 31.87
C LEU A 57 15.42 21.10 31.61
N ALA A 58 15.70 21.44 30.35
CA ALA A 58 16.86 22.23 29.93
C ALA A 58 16.90 23.65 30.52
N ASN A 59 15.72 24.23 30.81
CA ASN A 59 15.61 25.57 31.37
C ASN A 59 15.70 25.61 32.90
N ARG A 60 15.74 24.46 33.58
CA ARG A 60 15.80 24.40 35.05
C ARG A 60 17.16 24.90 35.56
N PRO A 61 17.20 25.71 36.64
CA PRO A 61 18.45 26.23 37.18
C PRO A 61 19.50 25.16 37.52
N ALA A 62 19.09 24.02 38.07
CA ALA A 62 20.00 22.92 38.40
C ALA A 62 20.63 22.28 37.15
N VAL A 63 19.90 22.21 36.03
CA VAL A 63 20.42 21.72 34.75
C VAL A 63 21.35 22.76 34.12
N ARG A 64 20.96 24.04 34.13
CA ARG A 64 21.79 25.14 33.57
C ARG A 64 23.07 25.42 34.36
N ALA A 65 23.13 24.99 35.62
CA ALA A 65 24.31 25.10 36.47
C ALA A 65 25.45 24.15 36.04
N LEU A 66 25.14 23.10 35.27
CA LEU A 66 26.12 22.12 34.76
C LEU A 66 27.01 21.50 35.86
N ASN A 67 26.44 21.35 37.06
CA ASN A 67 27.16 20.82 38.22
C ASN A 67 26.89 19.31 38.38
N ALA A 68 27.90 18.49 38.10
CA ALA A 68 27.81 17.03 38.23
C ALA A 68 27.50 16.56 39.66
N SER A 69 27.85 17.34 40.68
CA SER A 69 27.57 17.02 42.10
C SER A 69 26.14 17.36 42.52
N ALA A 70 25.42 18.16 41.73
CA ALA A 70 24.08 18.66 42.04
C ALA A 70 23.11 18.42 40.87
N CYS A 71 22.99 17.16 40.44
CA CYS A 71 22.08 16.78 39.37
C CYS A 71 20.61 17.01 39.72
N ASP A 72 19.85 17.53 38.76
CA ASP A 72 18.41 17.70 38.92
C ASP A 72 17.73 16.32 39.10
N PRO A 73 16.91 16.12 40.16
CA PRO A 73 16.24 14.84 40.42
C PRO A 73 15.37 14.35 39.26
N LEU A 74 14.77 15.24 38.48
CA LEU A 74 13.92 14.88 37.34
C LEU A 74 14.68 14.13 36.24
N ILE A 75 16.01 14.32 36.13
CA ILE A 75 16.83 13.53 35.21
C ILE A 75 16.76 12.04 35.58
N ARG A 76 16.65 11.70 36.86
CA ARG A 76 16.61 10.31 37.37
C ARG A 76 15.20 9.76 37.50
N GLU A 77 14.24 10.59 37.88
CA GLU A 77 12.88 10.15 38.20
C GLU A 77 11.99 9.98 36.95
N TYR A 78 12.31 10.65 35.84
CA TYR A 78 11.47 10.62 34.65
C TYR A 78 11.55 9.33 33.82
N PRO A 79 12.75 8.78 33.48
CA PRO A 79 12.82 7.56 32.66
C PRO A 79 12.06 6.34 33.22
N PRO A 80 12.04 6.07 34.55
CA PRO A 80 11.22 4.98 35.11
C PRO A 80 9.73 5.07 34.81
N LEU A 81 9.20 6.28 34.53
CA LEU A 81 7.79 6.50 34.19
C LEU A 81 7.48 6.28 32.71
N HIS A 82 8.52 6.20 31.87
CA HIS A 82 8.42 6.08 30.41
C HIS A 82 9.30 4.92 29.93
N PRO A 83 8.79 3.67 29.90
CA PRO A 83 9.58 2.48 29.58
C PRO A 83 10.31 2.53 28.22
N GLU A 84 9.80 3.31 27.27
CA GLU A 84 10.45 3.55 25.98
C GLU A 84 11.69 4.45 26.09
N LEU A 85 11.85 5.21 27.17
CA LEU A 85 12.96 6.13 27.36
C LEU A 85 14.08 5.43 28.14
N THR A 86 15.17 5.11 27.45
CA THR A 86 16.27 4.33 28.05
C THR A 86 17.05 5.10 29.12
N ALA A 87 17.16 6.42 28.96
CA ALA A 87 17.82 7.32 29.91
C ALA A 87 17.50 8.78 29.56
N ILE A 88 17.73 9.66 30.53
CA ILE A 88 18.08 11.07 30.29
C ILE A 88 19.51 11.29 30.81
N THR A 89 20.36 11.89 29.97
CA THR A 89 21.72 12.29 30.35
C THR A 89 21.96 13.75 30.02
N LEU A 90 22.58 14.49 30.93
CA LEU A 90 23.15 15.80 30.68
C LEU A 90 24.63 15.62 30.34
N ARG A 91 25.04 16.13 29.17
CA ARG A 91 26.42 16.07 28.70
C ARG A 91 26.89 17.44 28.24
N ASP A 92 28.19 17.70 28.31
CA ASP A 92 28.77 18.89 27.67
C ASP A 92 28.76 18.75 26.13
N LEU A 93 29.29 19.74 25.41
CA LEU A 93 29.35 19.73 23.94
C LEU A 93 30.35 18.72 23.39
N ASP A 94 31.31 18.28 24.19
CA ASP A 94 32.25 17.20 23.86
C ASP A 94 31.66 15.82 24.21
N SER A 95 30.40 15.79 24.63
CA SER A 95 29.66 14.59 25.03
C SER A 95 30.22 13.89 26.28
N ASN A 96 30.95 14.59 27.14
CA ASN A 96 31.31 14.09 28.46
C ASN A 96 30.09 14.13 29.40
N LEU A 97 29.97 13.10 30.23
CA LEU A 97 28.84 12.97 31.14
C LEU A 97 28.92 13.94 32.33
N ILE A 98 27.88 14.74 32.51
CA ILE A 98 27.68 15.60 33.69
C ILE A 98 26.68 14.92 34.65
N CYS A 99 25.50 14.57 34.16
CA CYS A 99 24.45 13.92 34.94
C CYS A 99 23.77 12.79 34.17
N THR A 100 23.26 11.80 34.90
CA THR A 100 22.61 10.62 34.32
C THR A 100 21.51 10.07 35.23
N SER A 101 20.52 9.45 34.60
CA SER A 101 19.53 8.55 35.22
C SER A 101 20.07 7.15 35.47
N LEU A 102 21.06 6.72 34.69
CA LEU A 102 21.60 5.36 34.77
C LEU A 102 22.65 5.26 35.88
N ALA A 103 22.57 4.18 36.67
CA ALA A 103 23.57 3.88 37.70
C ALA A 103 24.97 3.66 37.09
N ASN A 104 25.05 2.96 35.95
CA ASN A 104 26.30 2.62 35.26
C ASN A 104 26.34 3.25 33.85
N ALA A 105 26.39 4.58 33.80
CA ALA A 105 26.47 5.30 32.53
C ALA A 105 27.91 5.38 32.00
N THR A 106 28.08 5.22 30.69
CA THR A 106 29.36 5.47 30.02
C THR A 106 29.74 6.95 30.15
N LYS A 107 30.99 7.21 30.56
CA LYS A 107 31.51 8.58 30.72
C LYS A 107 31.49 9.36 29.41
N THR A 108 31.81 8.72 28.31
CA THR A 108 31.82 9.32 26.96
C THR A 108 30.97 8.50 26.00
N LEU A 109 30.45 9.16 24.96
CA LEU A 109 29.88 8.47 23.79
C LEU A 109 31.00 8.18 22.79
N GLY A 110 30.85 7.19 21.92
CA GLY A 110 31.80 7.00 20.82
C GLY A 110 31.75 8.15 19.81
N PRO A 111 32.80 8.27 18.97
CA PRO A 111 33.03 9.48 18.18
C PRO A 111 31.86 9.86 17.25
N LYS A 112 31.23 8.85 16.62
CA LYS A 112 30.11 9.07 15.70
C LYS A 112 28.88 9.61 16.44
N GLU A 113 28.52 8.99 17.57
CA GLU A 113 27.37 9.41 18.36
C GLU A 113 27.60 10.78 19.03
N ALA A 114 28.82 11.04 19.50
CA ALA A 114 29.20 12.33 20.07
C ALA A 114 29.11 13.46 19.05
N GLY A 115 29.59 13.24 17.82
CA GLY A 115 29.49 14.21 16.73
C GLY A 115 28.04 14.55 16.39
N LEU A 116 27.21 13.53 16.17
CA LEU A 116 25.78 13.70 15.87
C LEU A 116 25.03 14.44 16.99
N ALA A 117 25.32 14.12 18.25
CA ALA A 117 24.74 14.80 19.39
C ALA A 117 25.17 16.28 19.43
N ALA A 118 26.46 16.54 19.31
CA ALA A 118 27.01 17.90 19.33
C ALA A 118 26.46 18.76 18.18
N ASP A 119 26.34 18.21 16.97
CA ASP A 119 25.76 18.92 15.82
C ASP A 119 24.27 19.21 16.05
N GLY A 120 23.54 18.26 16.64
CA GLY A 120 22.16 18.46 17.08
C GLY A 120 22.03 19.62 18.06
N ALA A 121 22.88 19.66 19.09
CA ALA A 121 22.89 20.72 20.09
C ALA A 121 23.28 22.09 19.50
N ARG A 122 24.29 22.13 18.62
CA ARG A 122 24.76 23.35 17.94
C ARG A 122 23.70 23.96 17.02
N SER A 123 22.74 23.18 16.54
CA SER A 123 21.60 23.70 15.77
C SER A 123 20.71 24.66 16.57
N GLY A 124 20.82 24.66 17.91
CA GLY A 124 20.06 25.54 18.80
C GLY A 124 18.61 25.15 18.99
N ALA A 125 18.15 24.07 18.35
CA ALA A 125 16.80 23.54 18.45
C ALA A 125 16.82 22.06 18.85
N PHE A 126 15.65 21.56 19.25
CA PHE A 126 15.44 20.13 19.44
C PHE A 126 15.72 19.36 18.14
N LYS A 127 16.42 18.24 18.24
CA LYS A 127 16.72 17.35 17.11
C LYS A 127 16.48 15.89 17.48
N VAL A 128 16.00 15.13 16.50
CA VAL A 128 15.90 13.67 16.60
C VAL A 128 16.90 13.06 15.63
N VAL A 129 17.80 12.23 16.14
CA VAL A 129 18.81 11.55 15.34
C VAL A 129 18.62 10.05 15.47
N ALA A 130 18.60 9.35 14.34
CA ALA A 130 18.54 7.90 14.33
C ALA A 130 19.89 7.31 14.74
N VAL A 131 19.86 6.31 15.62
CA VAL A 131 21.04 5.51 15.95
C VAL A 131 20.68 4.06 15.68
N ALA A 132 21.08 3.58 14.50
CA ALA A 132 20.78 2.25 13.97
C ALA A 132 21.18 1.10 14.93
N ARG A 133 22.24 1.32 15.71
CA ARG A 133 22.68 0.44 16.78
C ARG A 133 23.41 1.29 17.81
N GLY A 134 22.75 1.59 18.93
CA GLY A 134 23.37 2.32 20.02
C GLY A 134 24.60 1.57 20.51
N GLU A 135 25.75 2.24 20.59
CA GLU A 135 27.01 1.61 21.01
C GLU A 135 26.92 0.99 22.41
N VAL A 136 26.08 1.59 23.26
CA VAL A 136 25.87 1.16 24.66
C VAL A 136 24.78 0.10 24.78
N SER A 137 23.66 0.24 24.05
CA SER A 137 22.48 -0.61 24.23
C SER A 137 22.39 -1.77 23.23
N GLY A 138 23.09 -1.67 22.09
CA GLY A 138 22.92 -2.56 20.94
C GLY A 138 21.55 -2.44 20.25
N ARG A 139 20.70 -1.49 20.67
CA ARG A 139 19.33 -1.30 20.16
C ARG A 139 19.25 -0.13 19.20
N THR A 140 18.29 -0.20 18.28
CA THR A 140 17.90 0.93 17.43
C THR A 140 17.17 1.97 18.27
N VAL A 141 17.69 3.20 18.33
CA VAL A 141 17.10 4.26 19.16
C VAL A 141 16.91 5.57 18.38
N ALA A 142 15.88 6.34 18.75
CA ALA A 142 15.78 7.75 18.41
C ALA A 142 16.49 8.55 19.50
N ARG A 143 17.66 9.10 19.19
CA ARG A 143 18.34 9.98 20.13
C ARG A 143 17.75 11.38 20.01
N MET A 144 17.00 11.78 21.01
CA MET A 144 16.48 13.14 21.14
C MET A 144 17.54 14.02 21.79
N VAL A 145 17.87 15.12 21.13
CA VAL A 145 18.92 16.06 21.52
C VAL A 145 18.27 17.40 21.80
N GLN A 146 18.38 17.86 23.04
CA GLN A 146 17.88 19.17 23.47
C GLN A 146 19.06 20.03 23.95
N PRO A 147 19.34 21.18 23.32
CA PRO A 147 20.41 22.06 23.76
C PRO A 147 20.09 22.69 25.11
N VAL A 148 21.12 22.84 25.94
CA VAL A 148 21.06 23.47 27.26
C VAL A 148 21.92 24.73 27.24
N LYS A 149 21.31 25.85 27.65
CA LYS A 149 21.99 27.14 27.76
C LYS A 149 22.48 27.37 29.18
N ASN A 150 23.73 27.80 29.34
CA ASN A 150 24.25 28.22 30.64
C ASN A 150 23.59 29.52 31.15
N ALA A 151 24.03 30.03 32.29
CA ALA A 151 23.53 31.29 32.87
C ALA A 151 23.65 32.48 31.91
N GLN A 152 24.69 32.48 31.05
CA GLN A 152 24.98 33.53 30.06
C GLN A 152 24.16 33.39 28.77
N GLY A 153 23.28 32.37 28.67
CA GLY A 153 22.43 32.16 27.50
C GLY A 153 23.13 31.46 26.32
N VAL A 154 24.38 31.04 26.50
CA VAL A 154 25.17 30.32 25.49
C VAL A 154 24.91 28.83 25.62
N ILE A 155 24.75 28.13 24.48
CA ILE A 155 24.64 26.66 24.46
C ILE A 155 25.96 26.09 24.97
N ALA A 156 25.92 25.40 26.10
CA ALA A 156 27.11 24.88 26.78
C ALA A 156 27.03 23.37 27.06
N ALA A 157 25.83 22.79 26.91
CA ALA A 157 25.56 21.39 27.17
C ALA A 157 24.34 20.93 26.38
N GLN A 158 24.00 19.66 26.56
CA GLN A 158 22.91 19.00 25.87
C GLN A 158 22.28 17.93 26.76
N LEU A 159 20.95 17.86 26.72
CA LEU A 159 20.21 16.71 27.22
C LEU A 159 20.06 15.71 26.08
N LEU A 160 20.42 14.46 26.36
CA LEU A 160 20.22 13.34 25.47
C LEU A 160 19.21 12.39 26.09
N ALA A 161 18.21 12.03 25.29
CA ALA A 161 17.10 11.19 25.68
C ALA A 161 16.89 10.13 24.58
N PRO A 162 17.49 8.93 24.70
CA PRO A 162 17.36 7.88 23.70
C PRO A 162 16.06 7.12 23.90
N LEU A 163 15.20 7.18 22.90
CA LEU A 163 13.94 6.46 22.78
C LEU A 163 14.19 5.09 22.14
N ASP A 164 13.86 4.00 22.83
CA ASP A 164 13.86 2.66 22.29
C ASP A 164 12.75 2.51 21.26
N LEU A 165 13.15 2.45 19.98
CA LEU A 165 12.21 2.41 18.87
C LEU A 165 11.47 1.08 18.76
N ARG A 166 11.97 0.01 19.38
CA ARG A 166 11.25 -1.26 19.40
C ARG A 166 10.10 -1.20 20.40
N ILE A 167 10.36 -0.76 21.63
CA ILE A 167 9.31 -0.58 22.64
C ILE A 167 8.27 0.44 22.17
N TYR A 168 8.73 1.57 21.62
CA TYR A 168 7.83 2.59 21.10
C TYR A 168 7.05 2.10 19.88
N GLY A 169 7.72 1.39 18.97
CA GLY A 169 7.15 0.77 17.77
C GLY A 169 6.05 -0.24 18.08
N ASP A 170 6.28 -1.13 19.05
CA ASP A 170 5.31 -2.14 19.48
C ASP A 170 3.98 -1.50 19.92
N ARG A 171 4.02 -0.30 20.50
CA ARG A 171 2.81 0.46 20.89
C ARG A 171 2.13 1.15 19.71
N ILE A 172 2.88 1.80 18.83
CA ILE A 172 2.28 2.62 17.75
C ILE A 172 1.90 1.79 16.51
N LEU A 173 2.47 0.59 16.36
CA LEU A 173 2.27 -0.29 15.21
C LEU A 173 1.39 -1.51 15.52
N SER A 174 0.90 -1.69 16.76
CA SER A 174 0.09 -2.86 17.15
C SER A 174 -1.26 -2.92 16.44
N ASP A 175 -1.92 -1.78 16.25
CA ASP A 175 -3.32 -1.69 15.81
C ASP A 175 -3.44 -1.45 14.30
N LEU A 176 -2.49 -2.00 13.54
CA LEU A 176 -2.45 -1.86 12.09
C LEU A 176 -3.29 -2.95 11.40
N PRO A 177 -3.96 -2.62 10.28
CA PRO A 177 -4.63 -3.64 9.47
C PRO A 177 -3.64 -4.72 9.03
N GLU A 178 -4.01 -6.00 9.14
CA GLU A 178 -3.12 -7.12 8.79
C GLU A 178 -2.62 -7.07 7.34
N SER A 179 -3.39 -6.51 6.42
CA SER A 179 -2.98 -6.38 5.01
C SER A 179 -1.94 -5.28 4.77
N ILE A 180 -1.59 -4.47 5.77
CA ILE A 180 -0.67 -3.33 5.64
C ILE A 180 0.57 -3.56 6.51
N VAL A 181 1.72 -3.51 5.86
CA VAL A 181 3.03 -3.47 6.51
C VAL A 181 3.51 -2.02 6.56
N VAL A 182 3.92 -1.59 7.74
CA VAL A 182 4.51 -0.28 7.98
C VAL A 182 6.00 -0.45 8.25
N SER A 183 6.80 0.44 7.67
CA SER A 183 8.24 0.54 7.89
C SER A 183 8.59 2.01 8.08
N VAL A 184 9.45 2.29 9.06
CA VAL A 184 9.96 3.64 9.33
C VAL A 184 11.44 3.64 9.05
N PHE A 185 11.91 4.64 8.31
CA PHE A 185 13.30 4.76 7.88
C PHE A 185 13.87 6.11 8.30
N ASP A 186 15.18 6.15 8.58
CA ASP A 186 15.89 7.41 8.67
C ASP A 186 16.11 8.03 7.27
N THR A 187 16.77 9.19 7.25
CA THR A 187 17.11 9.92 6.02
C THR A 187 18.12 9.19 5.13
N GLU A 188 18.83 8.19 5.66
CA GLU A 188 19.82 7.38 4.93
C GLU A 188 19.23 6.04 4.43
N GLY A 189 17.95 5.78 4.67
CA GLY A 189 17.30 4.54 4.29
C GLY A 189 17.57 3.38 5.24
N THR A 190 17.99 3.63 6.48
CA THR A 190 18.08 2.62 7.53
C THR A 190 16.71 2.33 8.11
N ILE A 191 16.36 1.05 8.23
CA ILE A 191 15.10 0.60 8.84
C ILE A 191 15.17 0.84 10.35
N LEU A 192 14.29 1.69 10.87
CA LEU A 192 14.20 2.04 12.28
C LEU A 192 13.16 1.21 13.03
N MET A 193 12.02 0.96 12.40
CA MET A 193 10.92 0.17 12.93
C MET A 193 10.18 -0.53 11.77
N ARG A 194 9.65 -1.73 12.02
CA ARG A 194 8.69 -2.39 11.12
C ARG A 194 7.53 -3.01 11.92
N SER A 195 6.35 -3.04 11.33
CA SER A 195 5.20 -3.74 11.91
C SER A 195 5.27 -5.26 11.75
N ARG A 196 6.09 -5.75 10.80
CA ARG A 196 6.36 -7.17 10.57
C ARG A 196 7.85 -7.42 10.42
N SER A 197 8.30 -8.57 10.93
CA SER A 197 9.69 -9.02 10.83
C SER A 197 10.70 -8.02 11.44
N ALA A 198 10.29 -7.20 12.42
CA ALA A 198 11.11 -6.15 13.03
C ALA A 198 12.49 -6.65 13.48
N ARG A 199 12.52 -7.75 14.24
CA ARG A 199 13.76 -8.36 14.77
C ARG A 199 14.78 -8.73 13.68
N ALA A 200 14.33 -9.04 12.46
CA ALA A 200 15.23 -9.40 11.37
C ALA A 200 15.82 -8.17 10.66
N TRP A 201 15.14 -7.02 10.69
CA TRP A 201 15.40 -5.89 9.80
C TRP A 201 15.75 -4.59 10.51
N ASP A 202 15.37 -4.40 11.77
CA ASP A 202 15.68 -3.17 12.52
C ASP A 202 17.20 -2.90 12.54
N GLY A 203 17.58 -1.65 12.24
CA GLY A 203 18.95 -1.18 12.15
C GLY A 203 19.68 -1.56 10.86
N ARG A 204 19.02 -2.20 9.88
CA ARG A 204 19.64 -2.55 8.59
C ARG A 204 19.34 -1.50 7.51
N PRO A 205 20.29 -1.20 6.62
CA PRO A 205 20.05 -0.34 5.47
C PRO A 205 19.17 -1.05 4.43
N VAL A 206 18.27 -0.30 3.79
CA VAL A 206 17.59 -0.75 2.58
C VAL A 206 18.61 -0.77 1.43
N PRO A 207 18.67 -1.84 0.61
CA PRO A 207 19.49 -1.85 -0.59
C PRO A 207 19.17 -0.65 -1.50
N ALA A 208 20.18 0.04 -2.02
CA ALA A 208 19.99 1.26 -2.80
C ALA A 208 19.05 1.09 -4.02
N ALA A 209 19.02 -0.11 -4.62
CA ALA A 209 18.12 -0.44 -5.73
C ALA A 209 16.62 -0.41 -5.34
N LEU A 210 16.31 -0.65 -4.06
CA LEU A 210 14.95 -0.67 -3.51
C LEU A 210 14.57 0.67 -2.88
N TRP A 211 15.54 1.51 -2.54
CA TRP A 211 15.31 2.83 -1.98
C TRP A 211 14.84 3.82 -3.05
N LYS A 212 13.53 3.84 -3.29
CA LYS A 212 12.88 4.71 -4.29
C LYS A 212 12.24 5.96 -3.72
N VAL A 213 12.41 6.21 -2.42
CA VAL A 213 11.85 7.39 -1.78
C VAL A 213 12.72 8.60 -2.11
N GLN A 214 12.19 9.45 -3.00
CA GLN A 214 12.79 10.74 -3.32
C GLN A 214 12.36 11.76 -2.28
N ASP A 215 13.24 12.71 -1.95
CA ASP A 215 13.14 13.79 -0.96
C ASP A 215 11.87 14.66 -1.10
N ARG A 216 10.72 14.05 -0.84
CA ARG A 216 9.37 14.59 -0.97
C ARG A 216 8.63 14.30 0.32
N ARG A 217 7.81 15.25 0.76
CA ARG A 217 7.03 15.14 2.01
C ARG A 217 6.13 13.92 2.02
N GLU A 218 5.56 13.55 0.88
CA GLU A 218 4.73 12.37 0.73
C GLU A 218 4.74 11.87 -0.72
N GLY A 219 4.33 10.62 -0.93
CA GLY A 219 4.21 10.07 -2.27
C GLY A 219 3.65 8.65 -2.31
N ARG A 220 3.31 8.22 -3.52
CA ARG A 220 2.88 6.86 -3.83
C ARG A 220 4.08 6.04 -4.30
N VAL A 221 4.13 4.77 -3.91
CA VAL A 221 5.20 3.86 -4.33
C VAL A 221 4.61 2.51 -4.74
N ARG A 222 5.17 1.94 -5.80
CA ARG A 222 4.94 0.55 -6.20
C ARG A 222 6.30 -0.07 -6.47
N ALA A 223 6.74 -0.95 -5.59
CA ALA A 223 8.09 -1.51 -5.60
C ALA A 223 8.12 -2.82 -4.80
N GLU A 224 9.20 -3.57 -4.99
CA GLU A 224 9.53 -4.68 -4.09
C GLU A 224 10.02 -4.14 -2.75
N ASP A 225 9.63 -4.80 -1.67
CA ASP A 225 10.19 -4.52 -0.35
C ASP A 225 11.50 -5.29 -0.13
N VAL A 226 12.09 -5.11 1.05
CA VAL A 226 13.32 -5.81 1.46
C VAL A 226 13.18 -7.32 1.55
N GLU A 227 11.95 -7.85 1.50
CA GLU A 227 11.63 -9.28 1.50
C GLU A 227 11.36 -9.80 0.07
N GLY A 228 11.51 -8.95 -0.96
CA GLY A 228 11.25 -9.28 -2.36
C GLY A 228 9.77 -9.37 -2.71
N VAL A 229 8.89 -8.87 -1.84
CA VAL A 229 7.45 -8.90 -2.09
C VAL A 229 7.05 -7.66 -2.88
N PRO A 230 6.38 -7.78 -4.03
CA PRO A 230 5.86 -6.63 -4.76
C PRO A 230 4.73 -5.99 -3.97
N ARG A 231 4.88 -4.69 -3.67
CA ARG A 231 3.95 -3.94 -2.84
C ARG A 231 3.48 -2.66 -3.50
N ILE A 232 2.25 -2.30 -3.18
CA ILE A 232 1.63 -1.01 -3.50
C ILE A 232 1.45 -0.26 -2.18
N GLY A 233 1.96 0.96 -2.12
CA GLY A 233 1.99 1.71 -0.87
C GLY A 233 2.11 3.20 -1.06
N ALA A 234 2.32 3.85 0.07
CA ALA A 234 2.53 5.29 0.14
C ALA A 234 3.51 5.60 1.27
N TYR A 235 4.16 6.76 1.19
CA TYR A 235 5.10 7.21 2.18
C TYR A 235 4.82 8.64 2.61
N VAL A 236 5.16 8.96 3.86
CA VAL A 236 5.00 10.27 4.47
C VAL A 236 6.24 10.58 5.31
N THR A 237 6.73 11.80 5.23
CA THR A 237 7.86 12.31 6.01
C THR A 237 7.37 12.88 7.34
N VAL A 238 8.01 12.48 8.45
CA VAL A 238 7.77 13.00 9.81
C VAL A 238 8.47 14.36 9.93
N PRO A 239 7.74 15.46 10.21
CA PRO A 239 8.33 16.79 10.29
C PRO A 239 9.47 16.94 11.30
N ALA A 240 9.30 16.43 12.53
CA ALA A 240 10.29 16.61 13.60
C ALA A 240 11.65 15.91 13.36
N SER A 241 11.66 14.79 12.61
CA SER A 241 12.86 13.96 12.42
C SER A 241 13.30 13.79 10.96
N HIS A 242 12.49 14.25 10.01
CA HIS A 242 12.63 13.97 8.56
C HIS A 242 12.64 12.48 8.21
N TRP A 243 12.16 11.62 9.12
CA TRP A 243 12.07 10.18 8.87
C TRP A 243 10.93 9.87 7.94
N ILE A 244 11.07 8.78 7.19
CA ILE A 244 10.07 8.35 6.23
C ILE A 244 9.28 7.20 6.84
N VAL A 245 7.96 7.34 6.90
CA VAL A 245 7.02 6.27 7.22
C VAL A 245 6.43 5.77 5.90
N ALA A 246 6.75 4.53 5.52
CA ALA A 246 6.11 3.86 4.40
C ALA A 246 5.08 2.84 4.92
N ALA A 247 3.88 2.89 4.38
CA ALA A 247 2.85 1.88 4.58
C ALA A 247 2.53 1.24 3.23
N SER A 248 2.35 -0.07 3.20
CA SER A 248 2.15 -0.78 1.94
C SER A 248 1.45 -2.11 2.11
N MET A 249 0.72 -2.53 1.09
CA MET A 249 0.09 -3.85 0.99
C MET A 249 0.71 -4.65 -0.14
N SER A 250 0.66 -5.98 -0.05
CA SER A 250 1.14 -6.81 -1.15
C SER A 250 0.24 -6.64 -2.37
N GLU A 251 0.82 -6.72 -3.57
CA GLU A 251 0.03 -6.70 -4.81
C GLU A 251 -0.97 -7.85 -4.87
N ALA A 252 -0.61 -9.01 -4.31
CA ALA A 252 -1.48 -10.17 -4.25
C ALA A 252 -2.74 -9.91 -3.40
N GLU A 253 -2.59 -9.28 -2.23
CA GLU A 253 -3.73 -8.93 -1.37
C GLU A 253 -4.57 -7.81 -1.97
N ALA A 254 -3.93 -6.78 -2.55
CA ALA A 254 -4.62 -5.66 -3.18
C ALA A 254 -5.47 -6.11 -4.38
N LEU A 255 -4.95 -7.04 -5.19
CA LEU A 255 -5.57 -7.47 -6.45
C LEU A 255 -6.33 -8.79 -6.34
N GLY A 256 -6.22 -9.49 -5.20
CA GLY A 256 -6.86 -10.80 -4.97
C GLY A 256 -8.36 -10.82 -5.25
N PRO A 257 -9.16 -9.92 -4.63
CA PRO A 257 -10.59 -9.81 -4.90
C PRO A 257 -10.92 -9.52 -6.37
N HIS A 258 -10.04 -8.78 -7.06
CA HIS A 258 -10.20 -8.45 -8.47
C HIS A 258 -10.02 -9.66 -9.38
N ARG A 259 -9.03 -10.52 -9.09
CA ARG A 259 -8.81 -11.74 -9.89
C ARG A 259 -10.05 -12.62 -9.95
N VAL A 260 -10.74 -12.79 -8.82
CA VAL A 260 -11.98 -13.58 -8.73
C VAL A 260 -13.12 -12.90 -9.51
N ALA A 261 -13.30 -11.59 -9.32
CA ALA A 261 -14.35 -10.85 -10.03
C ALA A 261 -14.14 -10.83 -11.55
N THR A 262 -12.90 -10.63 -12.02
CA THR A 262 -12.55 -10.70 -13.43
C THR A 262 -12.73 -12.11 -14.00
N MET A 263 -12.38 -13.15 -13.24
CA MET A 263 -12.59 -14.54 -13.66
C MET A 263 -14.08 -14.88 -13.79
N LEU A 264 -14.91 -14.41 -12.85
CA LEU A 264 -16.36 -14.56 -12.91
C LEU A 264 -16.99 -13.79 -14.09
N ALA A 265 -16.55 -12.55 -14.32
CA ALA A 265 -17.01 -11.75 -15.44
C ALA A 265 -16.59 -12.38 -16.79
N ALA A 266 -15.36 -12.88 -16.88
CA ALA A 266 -14.86 -13.56 -18.06
C ALA A 266 -15.61 -14.87 -18.33
N SER A 267 -15.90 -15.67 -17.29
CA SER A 267 -16.66 -16.92 -17.45
C SER A 267 -18.11 -16.65 -17.85
N ALA A 268 -18.75 -15.63 -17.28
CA ALA A 268 -20.09 -15.20 -17.67
C ALA A 268 -20.13 -14.71 -19.12
N ALA A 269 -19.15 -13.92 -19.55
CA ALA A 269 -19.08 -13.46 -20.93
C ALA A 269 -18.79 -14.59 -21.93
N LEU A 270 -17.93 -15.54 -21.56
CA LEU A 270 -17.68 -16.73 -22.38
C LEU A 270 -18.95 -17.57 -22.52
N LEU A 271 -19.72 -17.75 -21.45
CA LEU A 271 -21.01 -18.42 -21.49
C LEU A 271 -22.00 -17.70 -22.41
N CYS A 272 -22.13 -16.38 -22.29
CA CYS A 272 -22.96 -15.57 -23.18
C CYS A 272 -22.54 -15.69 -24.66
N PHE A 273 -21.23 -15.74 -24.92
CA PHE A 273 -20.70 -15.96 -26.27
C PHE A 273 -21.10 -17.34 -26.81
N PHE A 274 -20.94 -18.42 -26.04
CA PHE A 274 -21.36 -19.75 -26.45
C PHE A 274 -22.87 -19.84 -26.70
N VAL A 275 -23.69 -19.23 -25.84
CA VAL A 275 -25.16 -19.17 -26.03
C VAL A 275 -25.51 -18.43 -27.32
N ALA A 276 -24.85 -17.30 -27.60
CA ALA A 276 -25.07 -16.54 -28.83
C ALA A 276 -24.66 -17.33 -30.09
N VAL A 277 -23.52 -18.03 -30.05
CA VAL A 277 -23.06 -18.88 -31.15
C VAL A 277 -24.00 -20.06 -31.37
N LEU A 278 -24.44 -20.72 -30.31
CA LEU A 278 -25.41 -21.83 -30.39
C LEU A 278 -26.76 -21.36 -30.94
N ALA A 279 -27.26 -20.21 -30.49
CA ALA A 279 -28.49 -19.62 -31.00
C ALA A 279 -28.36 -19.26 -32.48
N ALA A 280 -27.25 -18.62 -32.89
CA ALA A 280 -26.97 -18.30 -34.28
C ALA A 280 -26.85 -19.56 -35.16
N TRP A 281 -26.19 -20.61 -34.66
CA TRP A 281 -26.07 -21.89 -35.35
C TRP A 281 -27.42 -22.59 -35.49
N PHE A 282 -28.25 -22.61 -34.44
CA PHE A 282 -29.57 -23.23 -34.45
C PHE A 282 -30.51 -22.51 -35.42
N ILE A 283 -30.56 -21.18 -35.36
CA ILE A 283 -31.36 -20.36 -36.28
C ILE A 283 -30.86 -20.54 -37.72
N GLY A 284 -29.55 -20.44 -37.94
CA GLY A 284 -28.93 -20.62 -39.25
C GLY A 284 -29.24 -21.99 -39.85
N ARG A 285 -29.04 -23.07 -39.09
CA ARG A 285 -29.36 -24.44 -39.53
C ARG A 285 -30.84 -24.61 -39.86
N ASN A 286 -31.74 -24.08 -39.02
CA ASN A 286 -33.18 -24.21 -39.24
C ASN A 286 -33.63 -23.45 -40.50
N VAL A 287 -33.04 -22.29 -40.77
CA VAL A 287 -33.27 -21.53 -42.01
C VAL A 287 -32.73 -22.29 -43.22
N SER A 288 -31.47 -22.75 -43.20
CA SER A 288 -30.85 -23.50 -44.31
C SER A 288 -31.63 -24.77 -44.67
N VAL A 289 -31.99 -25.60 -43.68
CA VAL A 289 -32.77 -26.83 -43.90
C VAL A 289 -34.15 -26.52 -44.47
N SER A 290 -34.79 -25.45 -44.02
CA SER A 290 -36.12 -25.08 -44.53
C SER A 290 -36.06 -24.57 -45.97
N ILE A 291 -34.99 -23.85 -46.34
CA ILE A 291 -34.75 -23.40 -47.72
C ILE A 291 -34.45 -24.61 -48.62
N GLU A 292 -33.60 -25.55 -48.21
CA GLU A 292 -33.29 -26.77 -48.98
C GLU A 292 -34.55 -27.59 -49.28
N ARG A 293 -35.42 -27.78 -48.28
CA ARG A 293 -36.72 -28.47 -48.44
C ARG A 293 -37.64 -27.76 -49.44
N LEU A 294 -37.66 -26.43 -49.41
CA LEU A 294 -38.44 -25.63 -50.37
C LEU A 294 -37.91 -25.80 -51.80
N ILE A 295 -36.58 -25.79 -51.98
CA ILE A 295 -35.93 -26.03 -53.27
C ILE A 295 -36.27 -27.43 -53.79
N GLU A 296 -36.18 -28.45 -52.94
CA GLU A 296 -36.44 -29.85 -53.31
C GLU A 296 -37.89 -30.08 -53.78
N VAL A 297 -38.87 -29.55 -53.04
CA VAL A 297 -40.30 -29.70 -53.39
C VAL A 297 -40.61 -28.93 -54.68
N THR A 298 -40.10 -27.72 -54.82
CA THR A 298 -40.29 -26.93 -56.04
C THR A 298 -39.68 -27.66 -57.26
N GLY A 299 -38.50 -28.27 -57.09
CA GLY A 299 -37.88 -29.11 -58.12
C GLY A 299 -38.75 -30.30 -58.53
N ARG A 300 -39.36 -31.01 -57.55
CA ARG A 300 -40.27 -32.13 -57.81
C ARG A 300 -41.53 -31.73 -58.56
N VAL A 301 -42.13 -30.58 -58.23
CA VAL A 301 -43.29 -30.05 -58.96
C VAL A 301 -42.91 -29.67 -60.39
N MET A 302 -41.76 -29.02 -60.58
CA MET A 302 -41.24 -28.64 -61.90
C MET A 302 -40.91 -29.86 -62.79
N SER A 303 -40.48 -30.98 -62.20
CA SER A 303 -40.21 -32.23 -62.92
C SER A 303 -41.46 -33.08 -63.19
N GLY A 304 -42.67 -32.55 -62.94
CA GLY A 304 -43.94 -33.21 -63.26
C GLY A 304 -44.65 -33.88 -62.08
N GLY A 305 -44.07 -33.86 -60.87
CA GLY A 305 -44.69 -34.38 -59.65
C GLY A 305 -45.65 -33.38 -59.01
N THR A 306 -46.87 -33.28 -59.55
CA THR A 306 -47.88 -32.27 -59.17
C THR A 306 -48.32 -32.33 -57.70
N SER A 307 -48.39 -33.52 -57.10
CA SER A 307 -48.86 -33.70 -55.71
C SER A 307 -47.85 -33.36 -54.61
N ALA A 308 -46.62 -32.95 -54.94
CA ALA A 308 -45.61 -32.63 -53.94
C ALA A 308 -45.98 -31.34 -53.17
N ARG A 309 -45.91 -31.39 -51.83
CA ARG A 309 -46.12 -30.24 -50.95
C ARG A 309 -44.98 -30.09 -49.95
N ALA A 310 -44.64 -28.85 -49.62
CA ALA A 310 -43.60 -28.57 -48.65
C ALA A 310 -44.17 -28.64 -47.24
N ALA A 311 -43.52 -29.41 -46.36
CA ALA A 311 -43.90 -29.47 -44.95
C ALA A 311 -43.65 -28.14 -44.26
N GLU A 312 -44.61 -27.65 -43.46
CA GLU A 312 -44.45 -26.41 -42.71
C GLU A 312 -43.33 -26.55 -41.66
N GLY A 313 -42.22 -25.85 -41.89
CA GLY A 313 -41.06 -25.84 -41.00
C GLY A 313 -40.38 -24.48 -40.98
N GLY A 314 -39.51 -24.28 -39.98
CA GLY A 314 -38.70 -23.06 -39.85
C GLY A 314 -39.39 -21.88 -39.15
N PRO A 315 -38.71 -20.70 -39.16
CA PRO A 315 -39.22 -19.45 -38.59
C PRO A 315 -40.59 -19.02 -39.13
N ARG A 316 -41.26 -18.09 -38.45
CA ARG A 316 -42.63 -17.64 -38.77
C ARG A 316 -42.75 -17.16 -40.23
N GLU A 317 -41.72 -16.48 -40.71
CA GLU A 317 -41.62 -15.93 -42.07
C GLU A 317 -41.55 -17.06 -43.10
N ILE A 318 -40.74 -18.09 -42.84
CA ILE A 318 -40.60 -19.25 -43.73
C ILE A 318 -41.90 -20.07 -43.76
N ARG A 319 -42.56 -20.30 -42.62
CA ARG A 319 -43.87 -20.97 -42.58
C ARG A 319 -44.95 -20.20 -43.34
N LYS A 320 -44.93 -18.87 -43.30
CA LYS A 320 -45.85 -18.04 -44.09
C LYS A 320 -45.58 -18.22 -45.59
N LEU A 321 -44.31 -18.26 -46.00
CA LEU A 321 -43.92 -18.51 -47.38
C LEU A 321 -44.34 -19.92 -47.85
N ILE A 322 -44.10 -20.96 -47.05
CA ILE A 322 -44.50 -22.34 -47.37
C ILE A 322 -46.02 -22.44 -47.61
N ARG A 323 -46.83 -21.83 -46.74
CA ARG A 323 -48.29 -21.83 -46.90
C ARG A 323 -48.75 -21.15 -48.18
N CYS A 324 -48.17 -19.99 -48.50
CA CYS A 324 -48.46 -19.31 -49.76
C CYS A 324 -48.06 -20.16 -50.98
N LEU A 325 -46.88 -20.80 -50.94
CA LEU A 325 -46.39 -21.64 -52.03
C LEU A 325 -47.27 -22.88 -52.23
N ASN A 326 -47.60 -23.61 -51.17
CA ASN A 326 -48.48 -24.77 -51.24
C ASN A 326 -49.86 -24.38 -51.82
N GLY A 327 -50.42 -23.23 -51.42
CA GLY A 327 -51.68 -22.74 -51.97
C GLY A 327 -51.61 -22.37 -53.46
N VAL A 328 -50.43 -22.01 -53.99
CA VAL A 328 -50.21 -21.85 -55.44
C VAL A 328 -50.20 -23.22 -56.13
N PHE A 329 -49.48 -24.20 -55.57
CA PHE A 329 -49.45 -25.56 -56.13
C PHE A 329 -50.84 -26.20 -56.14
N ASP A 330 -51.64 -26.02 -55.09
CA ASP A 330 -53.03 -26.51 -55.03
C ASP A 330 -53.90 -25.96 -56.17
N ARG A 331 -53.71 -24.68 -56.55
CA ARG A 331 -54.44 -24.06 -57.66
C ARG A 331 -53.98 -24.54 -59.02
N ILE A 332 -52.70 -24.91 -59.16
CA ILE A 332 -52.16 -25.47 -60.41
C ILE A 332 -52.70 -26.89 -60.62
N ASP A 333 -52.74 -27.70 -59.56
CA ASP A 333 -53.27 -29.06 -59.61
C ASP A 333 -54.77 -29.08 -59.91
N ALA A 334 -55.55 -28.17 -59.33
CA ALA A 334 -56.98 -28.07 -59.57
C ALA A 334 -57.37 -27.59 -60.99
N ARG A 335 -56.41 -27.15 -61.81
CA ARG A 335 -56.63 -26.69 -63.19
C ARG A 335 -56.26 -27.71 -64.26
N LYS A 336 -55.64 -28.83 -63.87
CA LYS A 336 -55.41 -29.99 -64.75
C LYS A 336 -56.59 -30.94 -64.67
#